data_AF-A0A6P6ANB0-F1
#
_entry.id   AF-A0A6P6ANB0-F1
#
_cell.length_a   1.000
_cell.length_b   1.000
_cell.length_c   1.000
_cell.angle_alpha   90.00
_cell.angle_beta   90.00
_cell.angle_gamma   90.00
#
_symmetry.space_group_name_H-M   'P 1'
#
loop_
_entity.id
_entity.type
_entity.pdbx_description
1 polymer ?
#
loop_
_entity_poly.entity_id
_entity_poly.type
_entity_poly.pdbx_seq_one_letter_code
_entity_poly.pdbx_strand_id
1 'polypeptide(L)'
;MCTILCKPYDAQFSFMYRVMATLDRAQKESRCHALLESPTGTGKSLSLLCSSLAWQQNYKLKNLQGNLPYSAPAPEAITDPLGRGGGFIPEMQPLSIPPSESSQPPQQAANSKKKKKKLAPVIYYASRTHSQISQVIREYRKTSYRVPMAVLASRRHYCTNPHVLQKENIDEECKLLLRNRKEECFEYKSMHKVKYHSSLGKGGCHEVHDIEDLVKVGQVVEGCAFYATRTWQMMHNWFFACIPTSSILLFRDVDIKGAILILDKAQTLKLLWV
;
A
#
# COMPACT_ATOMS: atom_id res chain seq x y z
N MET A 1 9.77 10.63 -8.44
CA MET A 1 9.46 11.94 -7.83
C MET A 1 8.03 11.88 -7.30
N CYS A 2 7.78 12.36 -6.09
CA CYS A 2 6.44 12.31 -5.49
C CYS A 2 5.56 13.36 -6.20
N THR A 3 4.60 12.94 -7.04
CA THR A 3 3.68 13.86 -7.72
C THR A 3 2.60 14.33 -6.74
N ILE A 4 2.98 15.25 -5.86
CA ILE A 4 2.04 16.01 -5.04
C ILE A 4 1.54 17.18 -5.89
N LEU A 5 0.23 17.36 -5.97
CA LEU A 5 -0.43 18.37 -6.80
C LEU A 5 -0.13 19.84 -6.37
N CYS A 6 0.57 20.02 -5.25
CA CYS A 6 1.01 21.31 -4.70
C CYS A 6 2.48 21.21 -4.25
N LYS A 7 3.26 22.28 -4.38
CA LYS A 7 4.62 22.35 -3.81
C LYS A 7 4.54 22.17 -2.29
N PRO A 8 5.16 21.12 -1.71
CA PRO A 8 5.13 20.92 -0.26
C PRO A 8 5.89 22.04 0.47
N TYR A 9 5.45 22.38 1.68
CA TYR A 9 6.24 23.20 2.59
C TYR A 9 7.50 22.44 3.05
N ASP A 10 8.57 23.12 3.43
CA ASP A 10 9.84 22.49 3.86
C ASP A 10 9.64 21.48 5.01
N ALA A 11 8.73 21.80 5.95
CA ALA A 11 8.36 20.89 7.03
C ALA A 11 7.69 19.60 6.52
N GLN A 12 6.88 19.69 5.46
CA GLN A 12 6.26 18.52 4.81
C GLN A 12 7.32 17.68 4.09
N PHE A 13 8.29 18.31 3.41
CA PHE A 13 9.40 17.60 2.78
C PHE A 13 10.24 16.84 3.80
N SER A 14 10.63 17.48 4.91
CA SER A 14 11.37 16.83 6.00
C SER A 14 10.60 15.65 6.58
N PHE A 15 9.28 15.82 6.77
CA PHE A 15 8.41 14.75 7.22
C PHE A 15 8.38 13.56 6.24
N MET A 16 8.18 13.83 4.95
CA MET A 16 8.15 12.80 3.90
C MET A 16 9.50 12.07 3.78
N TYR A 17 10.62 12.79 3.87
CA TYR A 17 11.95 12.20 3.85
C TYR A 17 12.14 11.23 5.03
N ARG A 18 11.70 11.61 6.24
CA ARG A 18 11.72 10.73 7.42
C ARG A 18 10.87 9.48 7.23
N VAL A 19 9.72 9.58 6.58
CA VAL A 19 8.90 8.40 6.22
C VAL A 19 9.68 7.46 5.30
N MET A 20 10.24 7.98 4.21
CA MET A 20 10.99 7.15 3.25
C MET A 20 12.22 6.50 3.87
N ALA A 21 13.01 7.26 4.65
CA ALA A 21 14.18 6.73 5.35
C ALA A 21 13.82 5.63 6.35
N THR A 22 12.68 5.76 7.04
CA THR A 22 12.17 4.72 7.94
C THR A 22 11.83 3.45 7.16
N LEU A 23 11.11 3.57 6.04
CA LEU A 23 10.76 2.43 5.19
C LEU A 23 12.00 1.75 4.60
N ASP A 24 13.01 2.51 4.17
CA ASP A 24 14.27 1.96 3.67
C ASP A 24 15.05 1.19 4.76
N ARG A 25 15.06 1.69 6.00
CA ARG A 25 15.68 0.98 7.13
C ARG A 25 14.92 -0.32 7.45
N ALA A 26 13.60 -0.22 7.52
CA ALA A 26 12.71 -1.33 7.79
C ALA A 26 12.86 -2.48 6.77
N GLN A 27 13.11 -2.15 5.50
CA GLN A 27 13.38 -3.13 4.46
C GLN A 27 14.66 -3.93 4.72
N LYS A 28 15.70 -3.31 5.26
CA LYS A 28 16.99 -3.95 5.53
C LYS A 28 16.93 -4.81 6.79
N GLU A 29 16.29 -4.29 7.82
CA GLU A 29 16.25 -4.90 9.16
C GLU A 29 15.09 -5.90 9.34
N SER A 30 14.18 -6.00 8.36
CA SER A 30 12.98 -6.86 8.37
C SER A 30 12.00 -6.58 9.53
N ARG A 31 12.21 -5.50 10.29
CA ARG A 31 11.31 -4.98 11.31
C ARG A 31 11.71 -3.54 11.65
N CYS A 32 10.75 -2.63 11.69
CA CYS A 32 10.99 -1.26 12.17
C CYS A 32 9.71 -0.62 12.67
N HIS A 33 9.86 0.22 13.68
CA HIS A 33 8.80 1.05 14.24
C HIS A 33 9.27 2.50 14.22
N ALA A 34 8.44 3.42 13.74
CA ALA A 34 8.69 4.84 13.89
C ALA A 34 7.46 5.56 14.45
N LEU A 35 7.74 6.49 15.35
CA LEU A 35 6.80 7.50 15.81
C LEU A 35 7.14 8.80 15.08
N LEU A 36 6.24 9.29 14.24
CA LEU A 36 6.46 10.52 13.49
C LEU A 36 5.44 11.56 13.93
N GLU A 37 5.95 12.70 14.40
CA GLU A 37 5.15 13.85 14.79
C GLU A 37 5.38 15.00 13.80
N SER A 38 4.33 15.77 13.59
CA SER A 38 4.38 16.99 12.78
C SER A 38 3.38 18.01 13.31
N PRO A 39 3.49 19.31 12.98
CA PRO A 39 2.53 20.31 13.40
C PRO A 39 1.14 20.08 12.77
N THR A 40 0.06 20.29 13.54
CA THR A 40 -1.34 20.13 13.08
C THR A 40 -1.66 21.09 11.93
N GLY A 41 -2.51 20.68 10.98
CA GLY A 41 -2.98 21.54 9.87
C GLY A 41 -2.14 21.51 8.59
N THR A 42 -1.07 20.72 8.54
CA THR A 42 -0.10 20.70 7.42
C THR A 42 -0.29 19.54 6.43
N GLY A 43 -1.49 18.98 6.26
CA GLY A 43 -1.70 17.90 5.27
C GLY A 43 -0.89 16.63 5.55
N LYS A 44 -0.74 16.26 6.83
CA LYS A 44 0.04 15.10 7.30
C LYS A 44 -0.37 13.79 6.63
N SER A 45 -1.68 13.48 6.67
CA SER A 45 -2.24 12.23 6.14
C SER A 45 -1.93 12.07 4.65
N LEU A 46 -2.05 13.16 3.88
CA LEU A 46 -1.71 13.16 2.46
C LEU A 46 -0.20 13.02 2.23
N SER A 47 0.63 13.74 2.98
CA SER A 47 2.10 13.66 2.86
C SER A 47 2.62 12.25 3.20
N LEU A 48 2.04 11.63 4.25
CA LEU A 48 2.32 10.27 4.67
C LEU A 48 1.90 9.24 3.62
N LEU A 49 0.68 9.38 3.08
CA LEU A 49 0.18 8.51 2.02
C LEU A 49 1.04 8.61 0.75
N CYS A 50 1.29 9.83 0.28
CA CYS A 50 2.09 10.09 -0.91
C CYS A 50 3.53 9.55 -0.77
N SER A 51 4.19 9.80 0.36
CA SER A 51 5.55 9.28 0.60
C SER A 51 5.59 7.75 0.67
N SER A 52 4.60 7.12 1.31
CA SER A 52 4.50 5.65 1.39
C SER A 52 4.24 5.02 0.01
N LEU A 53 3.30 5.56 -0.76
CA LEU A 53 2.99 5.09 -2.12
C LEU A 53 4.18 5.30 -3.07
N ALA A 54 4.86 6.44 -3.00
CA ALA A 54 6.07 6.72 -3.78
C ALA A 54 7.17 5.70 -3.49
N TRP A 55 7.42 5.43 -2.20
CA TRP A 55 8.41 4.44 -1.78
C TRP A 55 8.04 3.04 -2.30
N GLN A 56 6.77 2.64 -2.16
CA GLN A 56 6.26 1.33 -2.58
C GLN A 56 6.36 1.13 -4.11
N GLN A 57 6.07 2.17 -4.90
CA GLN A 57 6.26 2.15 -6.36
C GLN A 57 7.75 2.04 -6.74
N ASN A 58 8.62 2.80 -6.07
CA ASN A 58 10.07 2.75 -6.30
C ASN A 58 10.65 1.38 -5.92
N TYR A 59 10.19 0.79 -4.82
CA TYR A 59 10.55 -0.57 -4.41
C TYR A 59 10.23 -1.59 -5.51
N LYS A 60 9.05 -1.47 -6.12
CA LYS A 60 8.64 -2.31 -7.25
C LYS A 60 9.56 -2.11 -8.46
N LEU A 61 9.88 -0.87 -8.83
CA LEU A 61 10.78 -0.58 -9.94
C LEU A 61 12.17 -1.17 -9.71
N LYS A 62 12.75 -1.02 -8.52
CA LYS A 62 14.05 -1.60 -8.16
C LYS A 62 14.05 -3.12 -8.22
N ASN A 63 12.98 -3.77 -7.75
CA ASN A 63 12.85 -5.24 -7.85
C ASN A 63 12.67 -5.73 -9.29
N LEU A 64 12.11 -4.91 -10.18
CA LEU A 64 12.00 -5.21 -11.61
C LEU A 64 13.34 -4.99 -12.33
N GLN A 65 14.04 -3.89 -12.03
CA GLN A 65 15.33 -3.53 -12.64
C GLN A 65 16.49 -4.39 -12.16
N GLY A 66 16.42 -4.98 -10.95
CA GLY A 66 17.37 -6.00 -10.49
C GLY A 66 17.40 -7.30 -11.32
N ASN A 67 16.57 -7.42 -12.37
CA ASN A 67 16.57 -8.50 -13.36
C ASN A 67 17.10 -8.07 -14.75
N LEU A 68 17.62 -6.86 -14.92
CA LEU A 68 18.30 -6.41 -16.13
C LEU A 68 19.77 -6.10 -15.79
N PRO A 69 20.76 -6.69 -16.47
CA PRO A 69 22.14 -6.24 -16.33
C PRO A 69 22.25 -4.91 -17.08
N TYR A 70 22.33 -3.79 -16.36
CA TYR A 70 22.82 -2.57 -17.00
C TYR A 70 23.62 -1.65 -16.07
N SER A 71 24.60 -1.05 -16.73
CA SER A 71 25.77 -0.30 -16.33
C SER A 71 25.52 0.91 -15.43
N ALA A 72 26.60 1.29 -14.73
CA ALA A 72 26.71 2.37 -13.76
C ALA A 72 26.11 3.72 -14.24
N PRO A 73 25.49 4.50 -13.35
CA PRO A 73 25.09 5.89 -13.63
C PRO A 73 26.31 6.83 -13.75
N ALA A 74 26.18 7.84 -14.61
CA ALA A 74 27.18 8.86 -14.92
C ALA A 74 27.52 9.80 -13.72
N PRO A 75 28.69 10.47 -13.72
CA PRO A 75 29.33 11.03 -12.52
C PRO A 75 28.80 12.37 -11.97
N GLU A 76 27.72 12.94 -12.50
CA GLU A 76 27.49 14.40 -12.37
C GLU A 76 26.48 14.85 -11.30
N ALA A 77 26.34 14.12 -10.19
CA ALA A 77 25.47 14.55 -9.08
C ALA A 77 26.17 14.55 -7.73
N ILE A 78 27.21 15.39 -7.58
CA ILE A 78 27.78 15.74 -6.28
C ILE A 78 28.08 17.24 -6.26
N THR A 79 27.17 18.03 -5.67
CA THR A 79 27.48 19.13 -4.74
C THR A 79 26.18 19.64 -4.13
N ASP A 80 25.97 19.38 -2.84
CA ASP A 80 24.92 19.95 -2.00
C ASP A 80 25.43 21.31 -1.41
N PRO A 81 24.73 22.44 -1.61
CA PRO A 81 25.22 23.76 -1.18
C PRO A 81 25.06 24.10 0.31
N LEU A 82 24.46 23.29 1.18
CA LEU A 82 24.18 23.72 2.56
C LEU A 82 24.58 22.70 3.63
N GLY A 83 25.89 22.67 3.89
CA GLY A 83 26.49 21.94 5.01
C GLY A 83 26.13 22.52 6.39
N ARG A 84 25.31 21.78 7.15
CA ARG A 84 25.40 21.72 8.62
C ARG A 84 25.04 20.33 9.14
N GLY A 85 26.11 19.57 9.44
CA GLY A 85 26.36 18.92 10.72
C GLY A 85 25.47 17.76 11.16
N GLY A 86 26.01 16.53 11.08
CA GLY A 86 25.53 15.39 11.84
C GLY A 86 26.21 14.05 11.51
N GLY A 87 27.51 13.92 11.79
CA GLY A 87 28.19 12.63 12.00
C GLY A 87 28.74 11.91 10.76
N PHE A 88 29.99 12.19 10.39
CA PHE A 88 30.82 11.36 9.51
C PHE A 88 32.17 11.08 10.20
N ILE A 89 32.53 9.81 10.31
CA ILE A 89 33.94 9.38 10.21
C ILE A 89 33.97 8.33 9.09
N PRO A 90 34.55 8.64 7.92
CA PRO A 90 34.95 7.63 6.95
C PRO A 90 36.38 7.18 7.27
N GLU A 91 36.55 5.92 7.65
CA GLU A 91 37.87 5.27 7.65
C GLU A 91 38.25 4.96 6.20
N MET A 92 39.40 5.49 5.77
CA MET A 92 39.93 5.36 4.41
C MET A 92 40.88 4.17 4.26
N GLN A 93 40.79 3.57 3.06
CA GLN A 93 41.88 3.01 2.22
C GLN A 93 42.48 1.62 2.48
N PRO A 94 43.14 0.98 1.47
CA PRO A 94 43.14 1.26 0.02
C PRO A 94 42.91 0.03 -0.90
N LEU A 95 42.49 0.30 -2.14
CA LEU A 95 42.61 -0.62 -3.29
C LEU A 95 44.09 -0.89 -3.62
N SER A 96 44.41 -2.14 -3.94
CA SER A 96 45.55 -2.49 -4.80
C SER A 96 45.06 -3.35 -5.96
N ILE A 97 45.32 -2.87 -7.18
CA ILE A 97 45.17 -3.57 -8.45
C ILE A 97 46.57 -4.06 -8.85
N PRO A 98 46.71 -5.28 -9.40
CA PRO A 98 47.72 -5.52 -10.42
C PRO A 98 47.14 -6.04 -11.75
N PRO A 99 47.94 -6.02 -12.84
CA PRO A 99 47.47 -5.92 -14.21
C PRO A 99 47.16 -7.26 -14.90
N SER A 100 46.51 -7.11 -16.04
CA SER A 100 46.09 -8.06 -17.07
C SER A 100 47.12 -9.11 -17.51
N GLU A 101 46.64 -10.34 -17.76
CA GLU A 101 46.98 -11.11 -18.97
C GLU A 101 46.00 -12.28 -19.22
N SER A 102 45.87 -12.64 -20.50
CA SER A 102 44.86 -13.48 -21.15
C SER A 102 45.03 -15.00 -20.99
N SER A 103 43.93 -15.77 -20.88
CA SER A 103 43.59 -16.94 -21.74
C SER A 103 42.41 -17.80 -21.20
N GLN A 104 41.43 -18.02 -22.09
CA GLN A 104 40.41 -19.07 -22.29
C GLN A 104 39.89 -20.04 -21.18
N PRO A 105 38.67 -20.61 -21.37
CA PRO A 105 37.72 -20.91 -20.28
C PRO A 105 37.68 -22.40 -19.87
N PRO A 106 37.33 -22.68 -18.61
CA PRO A 106 36.70 -23.96 -18.25
C PRO A 106 35.22 -23.76 -17.91
N GLN A 107 34.42 -24.58 -18.58
CA GLN A 107 33.04 -24.94 -18.24
C GLN A 107 32.91 -25.25 -16.75
N GLN A 108 31.88 -24.72 -16.07
CA GLN A 108 31.12 -25.48 -15.07
C GLN A 108 29.87 -24.75 -14.56
N ALA A 109 28.77 -25.52 -14.62
CA ALA A 109 27.60 -25.48 -13.75
C ALA A 109 26.81 -24.18 -13.63
N ALA A 110 25.82 -24.03 -14.52
CA ALA A 110 24.64 -23.20 -14.31
C ALA A 110 23.88 -23.68 -13.05
N ASN A 111 24.26 -23.17 -11.88
CA ASN A 111 23.47 -23.32 -10.67
C ASN A 111 22.61 -22.07 -10.49
N SER A 112 21.56 -21.96 -11.31
CA SER A 112 20.56 -20.91 -11.24
C SER A 112 19.73 -21.08 -9.96
N LYS A 113 20.27 -20.60 -8.82
CA LYS A 113 19.49 -20.33 -7.62
C LYS A 113 18.46 -19.26 -7.99
N LYS A 114 17.23 -19.68 -8.34
CA LYS A 114 16.07 -18.80 -8.51
C LYS A 114 15.91 -17.95 -7.25
N LYS A 115 16.46 -16.74 -7.23
CA LYS A 115 16.19 -15.75 -6.18
C LYS A 115 14.68 -15.52 -6.16
N LYS A 116 14.01 -15.87 -5.07
CA LYS A 116 12.58 -15.61 -4.87
C LYS A 116 12.34 -14.11 -5.12
N LYS A 117 11.47 -13.79 -6.08
CA LYS A 117 11.04 -12.40 -6.36
C LYS A 117 10.46 -11.83 -5.06
N LYS A 118 11.08 -10.76 -4.52
CA LYS A 118 10.52 -10.06 -3.36
C LYS A 118 9.27 -9.32 -3.82
N LEU A 119 8.11 -9.71 -3.28
CA LEU A 119 6.84 -9.01 -3.53
C LEU A 119 6.88 -7.63 -2.87
N ALA A 120 6.24 -6.65 -3.49
CA ALA A 120 6.09 -5.33 -2.88
C ALA A 120 5.22 -5.44 -1.63
N PRO A 121 5.56 -4.76 -0.52
CA PRO A 121 4.78 -4.84 0.71
C PRO A 121 3.41 -4.19 0.51
N VAL A 122 2.37 -4.72 1.16
CA VAL A 122 1.02 -4.12 1.21
C VAL A 122 1.04 -2.93 2.17
N ILE A 123 0.30 -1.86 1.86
CA ILE A 123 0.13 -0.71 2.78
C ILE A 123 -1.25 -0.80 3.43
N TYR A 124 -1.28 -0.94 4.75
CA TYR A 124 -2.47 -0.83 5.58
C TYR A 124 -2.51 0.55 6.22
N TYR A 125 -3.50 1.36 5.87
CA TYR A 125 -3.78 2.65 6.49
C TYR A 125 -4.92 2.52 7.48
N ALA A 126 -4.61 2.62 8.77
CA ALA A 126 -5.61 2.56 9.81
C ALA A 126 -5.91 3.95 10.37
N SER A 127 -7.19 4.32 10.44
CA SER A 127 -7.66 5.56 11.06
C SER A 127 -8.76 5.26 12.09
N ARG A 128 -9.09 6.19 13.00
CA ARG A 128 -10.05 5.90 14.07
C ARG A 128 -11.49 5.64 13.60
N THR A 129 -11.95 6.34 12.57
CA THR A 129 -13.34 6.29 12.12
C THR A 129 -13.46 6.16 10.60
N HIS A 130 -14.62 5.69 10.14
CA HIS A 130 -14.97 5.69 8.70
C HIS A 130 -14.94 7.10 8.10
N SER A 131 -15.41 8.13 8.82
CA SER A 131 -15.37 9.51 8.33
C SER A 131 -13.96 10.03 8.05
N GLN A 132 -12.97 9.64 8.86
CA GLN A 132 -11.56 9.97 8.61
C GLN A 132 -11.02 9.23 7.38
N ILE A 133 -11.39 7.96 7.20
CA ILE A 133 -11.03 7.21 6.00
C ILE A 133 -11.60 7.90 4.76
N SER A 134 -12.88 8.26 4.77
CA SER A 134 -13.51 8.98 3.66
C SER A 134 -12.79 10.30 3.36
N GLN A 135 -12.32 11.02 4.38
CA GLN A 135 -11.50 12.22 4.20
C GLN A 135 -10.15 11.88 3.51
N VAL A 136 -9.45 10.85 3.96
CA VAL A 136 -8.20 10.39 3.33
C VAL A 136 -8.43 9.97 1.89
N ILE A 137 -9.52 9.25 1.58
CA ILE A 137 -9.86 8.85 0.21
C ILE A 137 -10.14 10.08 -0.66
N ARG A 138 -10.83 11.11 -0.15
CA ARG A 138 -11.04 12.38 -0.88
C ARG A 138 -9.74 13.09 -1.19
N GLU A 139 -8.77 13.10 -0.27
CA GLU A 139 -7.45 13.66 -0.54
C GLU A 139 -6.65 12.80 -1.51
N TYR A 140 -6.74 11.47 -1.40
CA TYR A 140 -6.09 10.52 -2.31
C TYR A 140 -6.59 10.67 -3.75
N ARG A 141 -7.89 10.92 -3.95
CA ARG A 141 -8.49 11.22 -5.28
C ARG A 141 -7.83 12.41 -5.98
N LYS A 142 -7.28 13.37 -5.22
CA LYS A 142 -6.59 14.56 -5.78
C LYS A 142 -5.18 14.27 -6.24
N THR A 143 -4.63 13.08 -5.96
CA THR A 143 -3.26 12.71 -6.34
C THR A 143 -3.21 12.05 -7.71
N SER A 144 -2.02 11.96 -8.31
CA SER A 144 -1.80 11.18 -9.54
C SER A 144 -1.61 9.68 -9.27
N TYR A 145 -1.60 9.26 -8.00
CA TYR A 145 -1.38 7.85 -7.66
C TYR A 145 -2.63 7.03 -7.96
N ARG A 146 -2.43 5.90 -8.64
CA ARG A 146 -3.48 4.94 -8.99
C ARG A 146 -2.95 3.54 -8.67
N VAL A 147 -3.20 3.11 -7.44
CA VAL A 147 -2.83 1.79 -6.94
C VAL A 147 -4.09 0.97 -6.64
N PRO A 148 -4.04 -0.37 -6.77
CA PRO A 148 -5.09 -1.23 -6.25
C PRO A 148 -5.36 -0.91 -4.79
N MET A 149 -6.62 -0.61 -4.46
CA MET A 149 -7.01 -0.23 -3.12
C MET A 149 -8.36 -0.80 -2.74
N ALA A 150 -8.64 -0.88 -1.44
CA ALA A 150 -10.01 -0.91 -0.94
C ALA A 150 -10.10 -0.48 0.51
N VAL A 151 -11.31 -0.12 0.89
CA VAL A 151 -11.66 0.23 2.26
C VAL A 151 -12.24 -0.99 2.94
N LEU A 152 -11.63 -1.49 4.02
CA LEU A 152 -12.18 -2.61 4.77
C LEU A 152 -13.14 -2.10 5.85
N ALA A 153 -14.34 -2.66 5.85
CA ALA A 153 -15.41 -2.31 6.78
C ALA A 153 -16.19 -3.56 7.19
N SER A 154 -17.08 -3.43 8.17
CA SER A 154 -18.04 -4.49 8.50
C SER A 154 -19.01 -4.77 7.34
N ARG A 155 -19.64 -5.95 7.35
CA ARG A 155 -20.63 -6.32 6.33
C ARG A 155 -21.78 -5.31 6.26
N ARG A 156 -22.18 -4.72 7.39
CA ARG A 156 -23.23 -3.72 7.47
C ARG A 156 -23.02 -2.51 6.55
N HIS A 157 -21.77 -2.11 6.34
CA HIS A 157 -21.46 -0.96 5.48
C HIS A 157 -21.46 -1.29 3.99
N TYR A 158 -21.36 -2.57 3.63
CA TYR A 158 -21.19 -3.02 2.24
C TYR A 158 -22.36 -3.87 1.71
N CYS A 159 -23.22 -4.39 2.58
CA CYS A 159 -24.27 -5.30 2.17
C CYS A 159 -25.25 -4.58 1.22
N THR A 160 -25.48 -5.19 0.06
CA THR A 160 -26.41 -4.71 -0.96
C THR A 160 -27.70 -5.51 -0.99
N ASN A 161 -27.77 -6.62 -0.25
CA ASN A 161 -28.95 -7.48 -0.16
C ASN A 161 -29.98 -6.87 0.82
N PRO A 162 -31.18 -6.49 0.35
CA PRO A 162 -32.19 -5.87 1.21
C PRO A 162 -32.70 -6.78 2.33
N HIS A 163 -32.80 -8.10 2.10
CA HIS A 163 -33.28 -9.06 3.10
C HIS A 163 -32.30 -9.21 4.27
N VAL A 164 -30.99 -9.20 3.98
CA VAL A 164 -29.96 -9.28 5.03
C VAL A 164 -29.86 -7.97 5.79
N LEU A 165 -29.97 -6.82 5.12
CA LEU A 165 -29.89 -5.50 5.73
C LEU A 165 -30.99 -5.24 6.78
N GLN A 166 -32.14 -5.91 6.66
CA GLN A 166 -33.25 -5.79 7.60
C GLN A 166 -33.05 -6.61 8.89
N LYS A 167 -32.05 -7.50 8.95
CA LYS A 167 -31.79 -8.32 10.13
C LYS A 167 -30.93 -7.57 11.16
N GLU A 168 -31.14 -7.90 12.44
CA GLU A 168 -30.32 -7.35 13.53
C GLU A 168 -28.85 -7.77 13.45
N ASN A 169 -28.60 -9.05 13.10
CA ASN A 169 -27.26 -9.60 12.98
C ASN A 169 -26.92 -9.96 11.52
N ILE A 170 -26.52 -8.94 10.77
CA ILE A 170 -26.11 -9.04 9.35
C ILE A 170 -24.98 -10.05 9.16
N ASP A 171 -24.04 -10.15 10.11
CA ASP A 171 -22.87 -11.01 9.98
C ASP A 171 -23.25 -12.50 10.03
N GLU A 172 -24.09 -12.90 10.97
CA GLU A 172 -24.56 -14.28 11.08
C GLU A 172 -25.52 -14.65 9.94
N GLU A 173 -26.47 -13.78 9.62
CA GLU A 173 -27.39 -14.01 8.49
C GLU A 173 -26.63 -14.21 7.17
N CYS A 174 -25.65 -13.33 6.91
CA CYS A 174 -24.82 -13.45 5.72
C CYS A 174 -24.05 -14.79 5.69
N LYS A 175 -23.51 -15.25 6.82
CA LYS A 175 -22.82 -16.55 6.89
C LYS A 175 -23.79 -17.72 6.66
N LEU A 176 -25.02 -17.65 7.17
CA LEU A 176 -26.05 -18.69 6.97
C LEU A 176 -26.40 -18.84 5.49
N LEU A 177 -26.65 -17.74 4.79
CA LEU A 177 -26.94 -17.73 3.35
C LEU A 177 -25.78 -18.24 2.48
N LEU A 178 -24.55 -18.21 2.99
CA LEU A 178 -23.38 -18.73 2.27
C LEU A 178 -23.10 -20.20 2.58
N ARG A 179 -23.62 -20.73 3.68
CA ARG A 179 -23.51 -22.15 4.05
C ARG A 179 -24.64 -22.99 3.45
N ASN A 180 -25.83 -22.39 3.32
CA ASN A 180 -27.01 -23.06 2.81
C ASN A 180 -26.97 -23.13 1.27
N ARG A 181 -26.99 -24.34 0.70
CA ARG A 181 -27.07 -24.53 -0.77
C ARG A 181 -28.44 -24.24 -1.38
N LYS A 182 -29.50 -24.21 -0.56
CA LYS A 182 -30.89 -24.04 -1.03
C LYS A 182 -31.31 -22.57 -1.13
N GLU A 183 -30.85 -21.73 -0.20
CA GLU A 183 -31.13 -20.30 -0.15
C GLU A 183 -29.80 -19.55 -0.19
N GLU A 184 -29.25 -19.40 -1.40
CA GLU A 184 -27.99 -18.70 -1.62
C GLU A 184 -28.23 -17.21 -1.83
N CYS A 185 -27.31 -16.38 -1.31
CA CYS A 185 -27.34 -14.93 -1.55
C CYS A 185 -27.12 -14.63 -3.05
N PHE A 186 -28.13 -14.07 -3.71
CA PHE A 186 -28.08 -13.74 -5.14
C PHE A 186 -26.97 -12.75 -5.47
N GLU A 187 -26.82 -11.71 -4.65
CA GLU A 187 -25.81 -10.66 -4.82
C GLU A 187 -24.40 -11.24 -4.69
N TYR A 188 -24.20 -12.26 -3.86
CA TYR A 188 -22.92 -12.95 -3.76
C TYR A 188 -22.52 -13.63 -5.07
N LYS A 189 -23.46 -14.28 -5.77
CA LYS A 189 -23.20 -14.90 -7.09
C LYS A 189 -22.75 -13.87 -8.12
N SER A 190 -23.37 -12.69 -8.08
CA SER A 190 -23.10 -11.57 -8.97
C SER A 190 -21.94 -10.67 -8.50
N MET A 191 -21.18 -11.04 -7.46
CA MET A 191 -20.11 -10.18 -6.90
C MET A 191 -19.02 -9.79 -7.91
N HIS A 192 -18.74 -10.66 -8.89
CA HIS A 192 -17.77 -10.40 -9.94
C HIS A 192 -18.18 -9.22 -10.83
N LYS A 193 -19.49 -8.96 -10.99
CA LYS A 193 -20.00 -7.82 -11.76
C LYS A 193 -19.62 -6.49 -11.11
N VAL A 194 -19.59 -6.42 -9.78
CA VAL A 194 -19.14 -5.23 -9.04
C VAL A 194 -17.69 -4.94 -9.34
N LYS A 195 -16.85 -5.98 -9.29
CA LYS A 195 -15.40 -5.87 -9.44
C LYS A 195 -14.98 -5.33 -10.82
N TYR A 196 -15.71 -5.71 -11.87
CA TYR A 196 -15.38 -5.35 -13.26
C TYR A 196 -16.28 -4.27 -13.84
N HIS A 197 -17.10 -3.60 -13.02
CA HIS A 197 -18.04 -2.61 -13.50
C HIS A 197 -17.33 -1.40 -14.13
N SER A 198 -17.85 -0.90 -15.24
CA SER A 198 -17.26 0.19 -16.02
C SER A 198 -17.22 1.54 -15.30
N SER A 199 -18.07 1.77 -14.29
CA SER A 199 -18.01 2.99 -13.47
C SER A 199 -16.80 3.03 -12.53
N LEU A 200 -16.17 1.87 -12.27
CA LEU A 200 -14.83 1.80 -11.70
C LEU A 200 -13.76 2.03 -12.79
N GLY A 201 -14.14 2.50 -13.98
CA GLY A 201 -13.33 2.47 -15.21
C GLY A 201 -13.26 3.78 -16.01
N LYS A 202 -12.33 4.66 -15.59
CA LYS A 202 -11.17 5.02 -16.44
C LYS A 202 -9.85 4.46 -15.88
N GLY A 203 -9.83 3.99 -14.62
CA GLY A 203 -8.67 3.37 -13.96
C GLY A 203 -8.80 1.88 -13.59
N GLY A 204 -9.97 1.24 -13.79
CA GLY A 204 -10.22 -0.16 -13.46
C GLY A 204 -9.99 -0.44 -11.97
N CYS A 205 -9.25 -1.50 -11.65
CA CYS A 205 -8.89 -1.81 -10.27
C CYS A 205 -7.95 -0.78 -9.60
N HIS A 206 -7.60 0.31 -10.28
CA HIS A 206 -6.79 1.40 -9.76
C HIS A 206 -7.60 2.69 -9.54
N GLU A 207 -8.90 2.66 -9.81
CA GLU A 207 -9.77 3.81 -9.55
C GLU A 207 -9.94 4.01 -8.05
N VAL A 208 -9.98 5.26 -7.61
CA VAL A 208 -10.06 5.60 -6.20
C VAL A 208 -11.52 5.60 -5.76
N HIS A 209 -11.89 4.64 -4.90
CA HIS A 209 -13.27 4.44 -4.46
C HIS A 209 -13.38 4.43 -2.92
N ASP A 210 -14.50 4.95 -2.42
CA ASP A 210 -14.93 4.76 -1.04
C ASP A 210 -15.95 3.60 -0.95
N ILE A 211 -16.40 3.29 0.27
CA ILE A 211 -17.41 2.25 0.53
C ILE A 211 -18.69 2.56 -0.24
N GLU A 212 -19.16 3.80 -0.20
CA GLU A 212 -20.44 4.23 -0.79
C GLU A 212 -20.42 4.10 -2.32
N ASP A 213 -19.25 4.29 -2.95
CA ASP A 213 -19.11 4.13 -4.39
C ASP A 213 -19.32 2.66 -4.79
N LEU A 214 -18.70 1.74 -4.06
CA LEU A 214 -18.85 0.31 -4.30
C LEU A 214 -20.25 -0.21 -3.99
N VAL A 215 -20.90 0.30 -2.94
CA VAL A 215 -22.29 -0.05 -2.62
C VAL A 215 -23.22 0.40 -3.74
N LYS A 216 -23.07 1.63 -4.26
CA LYS A 216 -23.86 2.10 -5.40
C LYS A 216 -23.69 1.21 -6.62
N VAL A 217 -22.45 0.84 -6.95
CA VAL A 217 -22.19 -0.11 -8.04
C VAL A 217 -22.86 -1.45 -7.77
N GLY A 218 -22.72 -1.98 -6.55
CA GLY A 218 -23.34 -3.23 -6.15
C GLY A 218 -24.86 -3.21 -6.22
N GLN A 219 -25.51 -2.08 -5.93
CA GLN A 219 -26.95 -1.90 -6.12
C GLN A 219 -27.34 -1.90 -7.60
N VAL A 220 -26.55 -1.27 -8.47
CA VAL A 220 -26.82 -1.21 -9.93
C VAL A 220 -26.67 -2.58 -10.59
N VAL A 221 -25.66 -3.35 -10.20
CA VAL A 221 -25.36 -4.66 -10.83
C VAL A 221 -25.93 -5.85 -10.05
N GLU A 222 -26.69 -5.58 -8.99
CA GLU A 222 -27.21 -6.57 -8.03
C GLU A 222 -26.10 -7.51 -7.53
N GLY A 223 -24.96 -6.94 -7.15
CA GLY A 223 -23.75 -7.66 -6.74
C GLY A 223 -23.29 -7.30 -5.33
N CYS A 224 -22.65 -8.25 -4.65
CA CYS A 224 -22.22 -8.08 -3.27
C CYS A 224 -20.91 -7.28 -3.20
N ALA A 225 -21.01 -6.01 -2.79
CA ALA A 225 -19.85 -5.14 -2.65
C ALA A 225 -18.86 -5.61 -1.56
N PHE A 226 -19.34 -6.27 -0.51
CA PHE A 226 -18.49 -6.80 0.57
C PHE A 226 -17.52 -7.87 0.04
N TYR A 227 -18.04 -8.89 -0.64
CA TYR A 227 -17.21 -9.97 -1.16
C TYR A 227 -16.41 -9.55 -2.39
N ALA A 228 -16.93 -8.64 -3.22
CA ALA A 228 -16.15 -8.02 -4.28
C ALA A 228 -14.86 -7.37 -3.73
N THR A 229 -14.98 -6.57 -2.67
CA THR A 229 -13.84 -5.95 -1.97
C THR A 229 -12.88 -6.99 -1.38
N ARG A 230 -13.40 -8.06 -0.75
CA ARG A 230 -12.55 -9.12 -0.16
C ARG A 230 -11.78 -9.92 -1.19
N THR A 231 -12.43 -10.32 -2.28
CA THR A 231 -11.75 -11.03 -3.37
C THR A 231 -10.72 -10.13 -4.05
N TRP A 232 -11.03 -8.84 -4.19
CA TRP A 232 -10.08 -7.86 -4.72
C TRP A 232 -8.82 -7.76 -3.84
N GLN A 233 -8.99 -7.63 -2.52
CA GLN A 233 -7.86 -7.65 -1.58
C GLN A 233 -6.97 -8.89 -1.76
N MET A 234 -7.57 -10.08 -1.92
CA MET A 234 -6.84 -11.35 -2.06
C MET A 234 -6.06 -11.48 -3.38
N MET A 235 -6.54 -10.86 -4.45
CA MET A 235 -5.93 -11.02 -5.78
C MET A 235 -4.69 -10.15 -6.00
N HIS A 236 -4.53 -9.08 -5.21
CA HIS A 236 -3.48 -8.11 -5.42
C HIS A 236 -2.37 -8.27 -4.37
N ASN A 237 -1.20 -8.72 -4.82
CA ASN A 237 -0.01 -8.85 -3.97
C ASN A 237 0.51 -7.51 -3.44
N TRP A 238 0.07 -6.38 -4.01
CA TRP A 238 0.33 -5.04 -3.51
C TRP A 238 -0.99 -4.29 -3.52
N PHE A 239 -1.35 -3.65 -2.41
CA PHE A 239 -2.66 -3.06 -2.24
C PHE A 239 -2.61 -1.99 -1.17
N PHE A 240 -3.49 -1.00 -1.27
CA PHE A 240 -3.72 0.01 -0.25
C PHE A 240 -5.04 -0.26 0.47
N ALA A 241 -4.97 -0.65 1.74
CA ALA A 241 -6.13 -1.03 2.54
C ALA A 241 -6.43 0.03 3.61
N CYS A 242 -7.62 0.63 3.61
CA CYS A 242 -8.05 1.52 4.70
C CYS A 242 -8.86 0.77 5.76
N ILE A 243 -8.54 0.90 7.05
CA ILE A 243 -9.18 0.14 8.14
C ILE A 243 -9.54 1.06 9.32
N PRO A 244 -10.75 0.99 9.90
CA PRO A 244 -11.04 1.66 11.16
C PRO A 244 -10.29 0.99 12.32
N THR A 245 -9.64 1.74 13.21
CA THR A 245 -8.90 1.15 14.35
C THR A 245 -9.83 0.48 15.36
N SER A 246 -11.10 0.88 15.44
CA SER A 246 -12.10 0.16 16.25
C SER A 246 -12.40 -1.23 15.69
N SER A 247 -12.12 -1.46 14.41
CA SER A 247 -12.28 -2.73 13.73
C SER A 247 -11.02 -3.60 13.83
N ILE A 248 -10.28 -3.56 14.94
CA ILE A 248 -9.06 -4.39 15.18
C ILE A 248 -9.28 -5.88 14.86
N LEU A 249 -10.51 -6.38 14.96
CA LEU A 249 -10.88 -7.74 14.56
C LEU A 249 -10.64 -8.02 13.07
N LEU A 250 -10.71 -7.02 12.18
CA LEU A 250 -10.39 -7.15 10.75
C LEU A 250 -8.90 -7.45 10.51
N PHE A 251 -7.99 -7.10 11.43
CA PHE A 251 -6.59 -7.51 11.33
C PHE A 251 -6.38 -8.99 11.66
N ARG A 252 -7.29 -9.63 12.41
CA ARG A 252 -7.14 -11.06 12.77
C ARG A 252 -7.27 -11.97 11.55
N ASP A 253 -8.03 -11.54 10.54
CA ASP A 253 -8.25 -12.27 9.28
C ASP A 253 -7.29 -11.84 8.16
N VAL A 254 -6.28 -11.01 8.45
CA VAL A 254 -5.38 -10.43 7.46
C VAL A 254 -3.93 -10.71 7.85
N ASP A 255 -3.20 -11.39 6.96
CA ASP A 255 -1.75 -11.54 7.13
C ASP A 255 -1.07 -10.19 6.87
N ILE A 256 -0.48 -9.63 7.93
CA ILE A 256 0.25 -8.37 7.91
C ILE A 256 1.76 -8.56 7.83
N LYS A 257 2.24 -9.81 7.72
CA LYS A 257 3.68 -10.08 7.61
C LYS A 257 4.25 -9.53 6.31
N GLY A 258 5.36 -8.81 6.42
CA GLY A 258 5.96 -8.07 5.33
C GLY A 258 5.16 -6.84 4.90
N ALA A 259 4.21 -6.34 5.70
CA ALA A 259 3.36 -5.21 5.35
C ALA A 259 3.76 -3.92 6.06
N ILE A 260 3.41 -2.79 5.46
CA ILE A 260 3.55 -1.45 6.03
C ILE A 260 2.22 -1.07 6.68
N LEU A 261 2.19 -0.98 8.00
CA LEU A 261 1.06 -0.50 8.77
C LEU A 261 1.26 0.97 9.15
N ILE A 262 0.36 1.81 8.69
CA ILE A 262 0.27 3.24 8.98
C ILE A 262 -0.89 3.44 9.93
N LEU A 263 -0.63 3.87 11.17
CA LEU A 263 -1.67 4.22 12.13
C LEU A 263 -1.80 5.73 12.22
N ASP A 264 -2.86 6.28 11.65
CA ASP A 264 -3.21 7.70 11.74
C ASP A 264 -4.08 7.97 12.97
N LYS A 265 -3.44 8.42 14.05
CA LYS A 265 -4.12 9.12 15.13
C LYS A 265 -3.73 10.58 14.98
N ALA A 266 -4.69 11.48 14.73
CA ALA A 266 -4.57 12.93 14.46
C ALA A 266 -3.42 13.75 15.13
N GLN A 267 -2.72 13.25 16.15
CA GLN A 267 -1.57 13.87 16.81
C GLN A 267 -0.27 13.04 16.75
N THR A 268 -0.35 11.73 16.51
CA THR A 268 0.80 10.81 16.58
C THR A 268 0.69 9.73 15.50
N LEU A 269 1.65 9.69 14.58
CA LEU A 269 1.70 8.67 13.53
C LEU A 269 2.61 7.53 13.96
N LYS A 270 2.12 6.30 13.84
CA LYS A 270 2.94 5.10 14.03
C LYS A 270 3.08 4.40 12.69
N LEU A 271 4.32 4.33 12.19
CA LEU A 271 4.69 3.48 11.07
C LEU A 271 5.25 2.19 11.62
N LEU A 272 4.71 1.07 11.17
CA LEU A 272 5.08 -0.26 11.61
C LEU A 272 5.34 -1.10 10.38
N TRP A 273 6.54 -1.66 10.25
CA TRP A 273 6.77 -2.79 9.37
C TRP A 273 6.69 -4.07 10.21
N VAL A 274 5.72 -4.92 9.89
CA VAL A 274 5.51 -6.27 10.47
C VAL A 274 6.04 -7.33 9.52
#